data_AF-A0A7Y5BKS7-F1
#
_entry.id   AF-A0A7Y5BKS7-F1
#
_cell.length_a   1.000
_cell.length_b   1.000
_cell.length_c   1.000
_cell.angle_alpha   90.00
_cell.angle_beta   90.00
_cell.angle_gamma   90.00
#
_symmetry.space_group_name_H-M   'P 1'
#
loop_
_entity.id
_entity.type
_entity.pdbx_description
1 polymer ?
#
loop_
_entity_poly.entity_id
_entity_poly.type
_entity_poly.pdbx_seq_one_letter_code
_entity_poly.pdbx_strand_id
1 'polypeptide(L)'
;MKKFKFHLETVLRLRKMKLDEKFRALAEIVSVVNSYKLQIQENEKEIEISRMQLNESVQAGADLTNFRAFDAYMKRLYVEIENYFVEIEKQNSALNQARIEVNEAIKQVRIIEILKEKKIKEFNDMVSKVERNETEEFNTISALRRKPNGDNKDKFFGFVGSATEESDDHEREFTKKESSELQKLYNRFA
;
A
#
# COMPACT_ATOMS: atom_id res chain seq x y z
N MET A 1 3.55 33.06 -9.80
CA MET A 1 3.79 32.44 -8.47
C MET A 1 4.91 31.40 -8.56
N LYS A 2 5.79 31.31 -7.55
CA LYS A 2 6.84 30.27 -7.51
C LYS A 2 6.19 28.91 -7.19
N LYS A 3 6.55 27.87 -7.93
CA LYS A 3 6.10 26.49 -7.66
C LYS A 3 6.76 25.97 -6.37
N PHE A 4 6.00 25.26 -5.53
CA PHE A 4 6.55 24.59 -4.35
C PHE A 4 7.62 23.57 -4.74
N LYS A 5 8.77 23.61 -4.06
CA LYS A 5 9.85 22.64 -4.22
C LYS A 5 10.19 22.03 -2.87
N PHE A 6 9.99 20.72 -2.75
CA PHE A 6 10.36 20.00 -1.55
C PHE A 6 11.86 19.66 -1.56
N HIS A 7 12.60 20.15 -0.59
CA HIS A 7 14.07 20.01 -0.53
C HIS A 7 14.51 18.54 -0.33
N LEU A 8 13.65 17.71 0.26
CA LEU A 8 13.93 16.28 0.52
C LEU A 8 13.32 15.36 -0.54
N GLU A 9 12.90 15.87 -1.71
CA GLU A 9 12.28 15.05 -2.75
C GLU A 9 13.22 13.94 -3.26
N THR A 10 14.50 14.24 -3.45
CA THR A 10 15.52 13.25 -3.85
C THR A 10 15.68 12.15 -2.78
N VAL A 11 15.61 12.52 -1.50
CA VAL A 11 15.71 11.58 -0.38
C VAL A 11 14.46 10.71 -0.31
N LEU A 12 13.28 11.30 -0.51
CA LEU A 12 12.02 10.56 -0.58
C LEU A 12 12.07 9.51 -1.70
N ARG A 13 12.51 9.91 -2.90
CA ARG A 13 12.65 8.99 -4.05
C ARG A 13 13.61 7.85 -3.74
N LEU A 14 14.77 8.14 -3.15
CA LEU A 14 15.75 7.11 -2.78
C LEU A 14 15.17 6.13 -1.74
N ARG A 15 14.40 6.62 -0.76
CA ARG A 15 13.74 5.74 0.22
C ARG A 15 12.63 4.89 -0.40
N LYS A 16 11.88 5.42 -1.36
CA LYS A 16 10.89 4.64 -2.13
C LYS A 16 11.55 3.53 -2.93
N MET A 17 12.68 3.81 -3.61
CA MET A 17 13.46 2.77 -4.30
C MET A 17 13.93 1.67 -3.35
N LYS A 18 14.45 2.03 -2.16
CA LYS A 18 14.84 1.05 -1.15
C LYS A 18 13.65 0.23 -0.64
N LEU A 19 12.49 0.85 -0.48
CA LEU A 19 11.27 0.14 -0.10
C LEU A 19 10.89 -0.90 -1.18
N ASP A 20 10.96 -0.52 -2.46
CA ASP A 20 10.68 -1.43 -3.58
C ASP A 20 11.68 -2.60 -3.61
N GLU A 21 12.97 -2.35 -3.35
CA GLU A 21 13.99 -3.40 -3.21
C GLU A 21 13.64 -4.39 -2.10
N LYS A 22 13.21 -3.91 -0.93
CA LYS A 22 12.79 -4.76 0.19
C LYS A 22 11.53 -5.56 -0.12
N PHE A 23 10.58 -4.97 -0.84
CA PHE A 23 9.40 -5.70 -1.32
C PHE A 23 9.75 -6.80 -2.31
N ARG A 24 10.70 -6.58 -3.22
CA ARG A 24 11.17 -7.63 -4.14
C ARG A 24 11.80 -8.80 -3.39
N ALA A 25 12.67 -8.52 -2.43
CA ALA A 25 13.28 -9.55 -1.59
C ALA A 25 12.21 -10.36 -0.82
N LEU A 26 11.19 -9.70 -0.26
CA LEU A 26 10.07 -10.38 0.38
C LEU A 26 9.29 -11.26 -0.62
N ALA A 27 9.02 -10.74 -1.82
CA ALA A 27 8.28 -11.46 -2.86
C ALA A 27 9.01 -12.72 -3.33
N GLU A 28 10.33 -12.69 -3.43
CA GLU A 28 11.16 -13.86 -3.76
C GLU A 28 11.00 -14.97 -2.71
N ILE A 29 11.11 -14.63 -1.42
CA ILE A 29 10.95 -15.61 -0.33
C ILE A 29 9.53 -16.17 -0.32
N VAL A 30 8.52 -15.31 -0.47
CA VAL A 30 7.11 -15.73 -0.53
C VAL A 30 6.86 -16.65 -1.71
N SER A 31 7.47 -16.38 -2.88
CA SER A 31 7.36 -17.23 -4.05
C SER A 31 7.89 -18.64 -3.79
N VAL A 32 9.05 -18.75 -3.13
CA VAL A 32 9.64 -20.04 -2.76
C VAL A 32 8.73 -20.79 -1.78
N VAL A 33 8.26 -20.13 -0.72
CA VAL A 33 7.32 -20.74 0.24
C VAL A 33 6.04 -21.21 -0.45
N ASN A 34 5.49 -20.41 -1.37
CA ASN A 34 4.29 -20.77 -2.11
C ASN A 34 4.54 -21.95 -3.06
N SER A 35 5.71 -22.07 -3.68
CA SER A 35 6.05 -23.25 -4.47
C SER A 35 6.05 -24.53 -3.63
N TYR A 36 6.61 -24.50 -2.41
CA TYR A 36 6.55 -25.67 -1.52
C TYR A 36 5.13 -26.01 -1.09
N LYS A 37 4.30 -25.00 -0.77
CA LYS A 37 2.88 -25.21 -0.47
C LYS A 37 2.13 -25.84 -1.63
N LEU A 38 2.42 -25.41 -2.86
CA LEU A 38 1.81 -25.99 -4.06
C LEU A 38 2.23 -27.46 -4.22
N GLN A 39 3.52 -27.77 -4.04
CA GLN A 39 4.02 -29.15 -4.10
C GLN A 39 3.38 -30.04 -3.02
N ILE A 40 3.17 -29.53 -1.80
CA ILE A 40 2.42 -30.25 -0.76
C ILE A 40 0.99 -30.56 -1.24
N GLN A 41 0.28 -29.58 -1.77
CA GLN A 41 -1.09 -29.78 -2.28
C GLN A 41 -1.15 -30.77 -3.44
N GLU A 42 -0.16 -30.77 -4.33
CA GLU A 42 -0.05 -31.74 -5.43
C GLU A 42 0.17 -33.15 -4.89
N ASN A 43 1.12 -33.33 -3.96
CA ASN A 43 1.39 -34.63 -3.35
C ASN A 43 0.19 -35.15 -2.53
N GLU A 44 -0.52 -34.28 -1.81
CA GLU A 44 -1.75 -34.64 -1.09
C GLU A 44 -2.84 -35.16 -2.03
N LYS A 45 -3.03 -34.49 -3.18
CA LYS A 45 -3.97 -34.96 -4.21
C LYS A 45 -3.53 -36.28 -4.82
N GLU A 46 -2.25 -36.46 -5.10
CA GLU A 46 -1.73 -37.73 -5.62
C GLU A 46 -1.92 -38.89 -4.63
N ILE A 47 -1.76 -38.64 -3.33
CA ILE A 47 -2.06 -39.63 -2.29
C ILE A 47 -3.55 -40.00 -2.34
N GLU A 48 -4.43 -39.02 -2.46
CA GLU A 48 -5.88 -39.27 -2.55
C GLU A 48 -6.24 -40.12 -3.77
N ILE A 49 -5.69 -39.77 -4.94
CA ILE A 49 -5.87 -40.53 -6.19
C ILE A 49 -5.33 -41.95 -6.04
N SER A 50 -4.12 -42.10 -5.49
CA SER A 50 -3.48 -43.40 -5.27
C SER A 50 -4.30 -44.29 -4.34
N ARG A 51 -4.94 -43.71 -3.31
CA ARG A 51 -5.85 -44.43 -2.42
C ARG A 51 -7.11 -44.90 -3.13
N MET A 52 -7.70 -44.07 -4.00
CA MET A 52 -8.86 -44.45 -4.80
C MET A 52 -8.51 -45.62 -5.73
N GLN A 53 -7.40 -45.50 -6.46
CA GLN A 53 -6.91 -46.56 -7.35
C GLN A 53 -6.60 -47.86 -6.61
N LEU A 54 -6.00 -47.76 -5.41
CA LEU A 54 -5.76 -48.92 -4.57
C LEU A 54 -7.07 -49.61 -4.19
N ASN A 55 -8.07 -48.86 -3.74
CA ASN A 55 -9.39 -49.41 -3.37
C ASN A 55 -10.08 -50.11 -4.55
N GLU A 56 -10.05 -49.49 -5.73
CA GLU A 56 -10.57 -50.10 -6.97
C GLU A 56 -9.81 -51.39 -7.31
N SER A 57 -8.48 -51.38 -7.20
CA SER A 57 -7.66 -52.54 -7.48
C SER A 57 -7.94 -53.69 -6.51
N VAL A 58 -8.16 -53.39 -5.22
CA VAL A 58 -8.53 -54.39 -4.20
C VAL A 58 -9.89 -55.00 -4.50
N GLN A 59 -10.88 -54.19 -4.92
CA GLN A 59 -12.20 -54.69 -5.34
C GLN A 59 -12.11 -55.57 -6.59
N ALA A 60 -11.17 -55.29 -7.49
CA ALA A 60 -10.90 -56.08 -8.69
C ALA A 60 -10.05 -57.35 -8.43
N GLY A 61 -9.65 -57.62 -7.19
CA GLY A 61 -8.84 -58.80 -6.82
C GLY A 61 -7.35 -58.63 -7.08
N ALA A 62 -6.80 -57.43 -6.87
CA ALA A 62 -5.38 -57.15 -7.09
C ALA A 62 -4.43 -58.01 -6.25
N ASP A 63 -3.27 -58.30 -6.85
CA ASP A 63 -2.16 -59.02 -6.22
C ASP A 63 -1.47 -58.18 -5.12
N LEU A 64 -0.93 -58.86 -4.11
CA LEU A 64 -0.22 -58.27 -2.96
C LEU A 64 0.96 -57.39 -3.41
N THR A 65 1.56 -57.70 -4.55
CA THR A 65 2.65 -56.92 -5.16
C THR A 65 2.20 -55.50 -5.50
N ASN A 66 1.00 -55.33 -6.07
CA ASN A 66 0.46 -54.01 -6.41
C ASN A 66 0.16 -53.20 -5.16
N PHE A 67 -0.40 -53.84 -4.13
CA PHE A 67 -0.64 -53.20 -2.84
C PHE A 67 0.66 -52.63 -2.24
N ARG A 68 1.74 -53.42 -2.24
CA ARG A 68 3.05 -52.97 -1.74
C ARG A 68 3.63 -51.81 -2.55
N ALA A 69 3.42 -51.81 -3.87
CA ALA A 69 3.87 -50.72 -4.73
C ALA A 69 3.14 -49.41 -4.41
N PHE A 70 1.81 -49.43 -4.25
CA PHE A 70 1.03 -48.26 -3.86
C PHE A 70 1.38 -47.77 -2.46
N ASP A 71 1.56 -48.68 -1.49
CA ASP A 71 1.97 -48.32 -0.12
C ASP A 71 3.35 -47.65 -0.09
N ALA A 72 4.33 -48.21 -0.81
CA ALA A 72 5.66 -47.61 -0.93
C ALA A 72 5.62 -46.23 -1.61
N TYR A 73 4.81 -46.09 -2.66
CA TYR A 73 4.63 -44.82 -3.37
C TYR A 73 4.03 -43.75 -2.46
N MET A 74 2.93 -44.06 -1.77
CA MET A 74 2.29 -43.12 -0.83
C MET A 74 3.23 -42.74 0.32
N LYS A 75 3.98 -43.70 0.87
CA LYS A 75 5.00 -43.41 1.90
C LYS A 75 6.07 -42.43 1.40
N ARG A 76 6.52 -42.57 0.15
CA ARG A 76 7.45 -41.61 -0.47
C ARG A 76 6.82 -40.21 -0.53
N LEU A 77 5.57 -40.09 -0.98
CA LEU A 77 4.87 -38.80 -1.04
C LEU A 77 4.72 -38.16 0.34
N TYR A 78 4.44 -38.95 1.38
CA TYR A 78 4.40 -38.45 2.76
C TYR A 78 5.74 -37.89 3.22
N VAL A 79 6.84 -38.60 2.95
CA VAL A 79 8.19 -38.12 3.28
C VAL A 79 8.52 -36.83 2.52
N GLU A 80 8.13 -36.72 1.25
CA GLU A 80 8.31 -35.50 0.47
C GLU A 80 7.51 -34.31 1.07
N ILE A 81 6.26 -34.55 1.49
CA ILE A 81 5.44 -33.54 2.17
C ILE A 81 6.13 -33.08 3.47
N GLU A 82 6.61 -34.00 4.30
CA GLU A 82 7.33 -33.68 5.54
C GLU A 82 8.59 -32.84 5.24
N ASN A 83 9.35 -33.19 4.20
CA ASN A 83 10.51 -32.42 3.77
C ASN A 83 10.12 -31.00 3.35
N TYR A 84 9.04 -30.83 2.60
CA TYR A 84 8.55 -29.49 2.23
C TYR A 84 8.10 -28.68 3.44
N PHE A 85 7.48 -29.29 4.45
CA PHE A 85 7.17 -28.59 5.71
C PHE A 85 8.44 -28.10 6.41
N VAL A 86 9.47 -28.94 6.49
CA VAL A 86 10.77 -28.55 7.06
C VAL A 86 11.41 -27.41 6.27
N GLU A 87 11.34 -27.43 4.94
CA GLU A 87 11.85 -26.33 4.11
C GLU A 87 11.06 -25.02 4.32
N ILE A 88 9.73 -25.09 4.45
CA ILE A 88 8.91 -23.92 4.79
C ILE A 88 9.31 -23.36 6.17
N GLU A 89 9.52 -24.23 7.16
CA GLU A 89 9.96 -23.80 8.49
C GLU A 89 11.32 -23.11 8.47
N LYS A 90 12.28 -23.63 7.70
CA LYS A 90 13.58 -22.96 7.50
C LYS A 90 13.42 -21.56 6.91
N GLN A 91 12.48 -21.38 5.99
CA GLN A 91 12.20 -20.07 5.38
C GLN A 91 11.45 -19.10 6.30
N ASN A 92 10.78 -19.57 7.37
CA ASN A 92 10.00 -18.69 8.26
C ASN A 92 10.84 -17.61 8.94
N SER A 93 12.09 -17.93 9.33
CA SER A 93 12.98 -16.93 9.92
C SER A 93 13.33 -15.82 8.92
N ALA A 94 13.70 -16.19 7.69
CA ALA A 94 14.00 -15.25 6.61
C ALA A 94 12.77 -14.42 6.22
N LEU A 95 11.59 -15.04 6.17
CA LEU A 95 10.32 -14.37 5.88
C LEU A 95 9.98 -13.32 6.94
N ASN A 96 10.12 -13.68 8.22
CA ASN A 96 9.85 -12.75 9.32
C ASN A 96 10.84 -11.57 9.32
N GLN A 97 12.12 -11.84 9.06
CA GLN A 97 13.13 -10.80 8.92
C GLN A 97 12.81 -9.86 7.76
N ALA A 98 12.48 -10.38 6.58
CA ALA A 98 12.10 -9.59 5.42
C ALA A 98 10.85 -8.73 5.69
N ARG A 99 9.86 -9.27 6.41
CA ARG A 99 8.66 -8.51 6.85
C ARG A 99 9.02 -7.35 7.78
N ILE A 100 9.94 -7.56 8.72
CA ILE A 100 10.42 -6.49 9.61
C ILE A 100 11.11 -5.39 8.79
N GLU A 101 12.00 -5.77 7.88
CA GLU A 101 12.74 -4.81 7.04
C GLU A 101 11.82 -3.98 6.13
N VAL A 102 10.80 -4.61 5.53
CA VAL A 102 9.78 -3.89 4.76
C VAL A 102 9.03 -2.90 5.65
N ASN A 103 8.59 -3.32 6.83
CA ASN A 103 7.87 -2.45 7.77
C ASN A 103 8.72 -1.26 8.21
N GLU A 104 10.02 -1.45 8.45
CA GLU A 104 10.94 -0.37 8.77
C GLU A 104 11.11 0.59 7.59
N ALA A 105 11.28 0.07 6.37
CA ALA A 105 11.37 0.89 5.17
C ALA A 105 10.09 1.73 4.94
N ILE A 106 8.90 1.15 5.17
CA ILE A 106 7.61 1.87 5.11
C ILE A 106 7.61 3.03 6.10
N LYS A 107 8.00 2.78 7.37
CA LYS A 107 8.08 3.85 8.39
C LYS A 107 9.01 4.97 7.94
N GLN A 108 10.18 4.63 7.39
CA GLN A 108 11.15 5.62 6.93
C GLN A 108 10.65 6.46 5.75
N VAL A 109 9.90 5.87 4.81
CA VAL A 109 9.23 6.61 3.72
C VAL A 109 8.16 7.52 4.31
N ARG A 110 7.31 6.98 5.19
CA ARG A 110 6.17 7.70 5.78
C ARG A 110 6.60 8.96 6.54
N ILE A 111 7.73 8.90 7.26
CA ILE A 111 8.28 10.08 7.96
C ILE A 111 8.54 11.24 6.99
N ILE A 112 9.14 10.97 5.82
CA ILE A 112 9.44 12.03 4.85
C ILE A 112 8.16 12.52 4.16
N GLU A 113 7.21 11.62 3.88
CA GLU A 113 5.91 12.01 3.33
C GLU A 113 5.17 12.96 4.26
N ILE A 114 5.12 12.66 5.56
CA ILE A 114 4.51 13.55 6.56
C ILE A 114 5.23 14.91 6.60
N LEU A 115 6.56 14.94 6.48
CA LEU A 115 7.32 16.19 6.40
C LEU A 115 6.99 16.98 5.13
N LYS A 116 6.81 16.30 3.99
CA LYS A 116 6.38 16.90 2.72
C LYS A 116 4.98 17.50 2.86
N GLU A 117 4.03 16.74 3.40
CA GLU A 117 2.66 17.19 3.67
C GLU A 117 2.65 18.47 4.54
N LYS A 118 3.41 18.48 5.64
CA LYS A 118 3.53 19.66 6.52
C LYS A 118 4.09 20.87 5.77
N LYS A 119 5.14 20.69 4.97
CA LYS A 119 5.77 21.78 4.21
C LYS A 119 4.88 22.31 3.09
N ILE A 120 4.07 21.47 2.46
CA ILE A 120 3.06 21.89 1.49
C ILE A 120 2.02 22.76 2.18
N LYS A 121 1.51 22.32 3.35
CA LYS A 121 0.54 23.08 4.11
C LYS A 121 1.07 24.46 4.51
N GLU A 122 2.29 24.53 5.04
CA GLU A 122 2.95 25.81 5.38
C GLU A 122 3.09 26.73 4.15
N PHE A 123 3.39 26.17 2.98
CA PHE A 123 3.49 26.93 1.74
C PHE A 123 2.12 27.47 1.29
N ASN A 124 1.08 26.64 1.31
CA ASN A 124 -0.28 27.06 0.97
C ASN A 124 -0.77 28.15 1.93
N ASP A 125 -0.57 27.98 3.24
CA ASP A 125 -0.94 28.98 4.25
C ASP A 125 -0.23 30.32 3.99
N MET A 126 1.04 30.30 3.55
CA MET A 126 1.79 31.50 3.18
C MET A 126 1.21 32.16 1.93
N VAL A 127 0.93 31.38 0.88
CA VAL A 127 0.35 31.90 -0.38
C VAL A 127 -1.02 32.53 -0.11
N SER A 128 -1.90 31.85 0.62
CA SER A 128 -3.22 32.38 0.97
C SER A 128 -3.16 33.65 1.81
N LYS A 129 -2.16 33.78 2.70
CA LYS A 129 -1.94 35.04 3.45
C LYS A 129 -1.52 36.19 2.54
N VAL A 130 -0.62 35.93 1.57
CA VAL A 130 -0.20 36.95 0.60
C VAL A 130 -1.39 37.38 -0.26
N GLU A 131 -2.17 36.43 -0.77
CA GLU A 131 -3.37 36.72 -1.58
C GLU A 131 -4.43 37.51 -0.80
N ARG A 132 -4.66 37.17 0.48
CA ARG A 132 -5.55 37.96 1.36
C ARG A 132 -5.06 39.38 1.53
N ASN A 133 -3.77 39.58 1.79
CA ASN A 133 -3.21 40.93 1.93
C ASN A 133 -3.32 41.72 0.60
N GLU A 134 -3.00 41.10 -0.53
CA GLU A 134 -3.11 41.74 -1.86
C GLU A 134 -4.56 42.13 -2.18
N THR A 135 -5.54 41.27 -1.85
CA THR A 135 -6.97 41.58 -2.05
C THR A 135 -7.46 42.67 -1.11
N GLU A 136 -7.02 42.71 0.15
CA GLU A 136 -7.31 43.79 1.09
C GLU A 136 -6.70 45.13 0.63
N GLU A 137 -5.45 45.13 0.17
CA GLU A 137 -4.80 46.30 -0.41
C GLU A 137 -5.53 46.79 -1.67
N PHE A 138 -5.93 45.88 -2.57
CA PHE A 138 -6.71 46.23 -3.74
C PHE A 138 -8.08 46.81 -3.37
N ASN A 139 -8.76 46.23 -2.39
CA ASN A 139 -10.07 46.68 -1.91
C ASN A 139 -9.98 48.05 -1.24
N THR A 140 -8.95 48.30 -0.42
CA THR A 140 -8.73 49.59 0.22
C THR A 140 -8.39 50.68 -0.81
N ILE A 141 -7.51 50.41 -1.77
CA ILE A 141 -7.19 51.34 -2.88
C ILE A 141 -8.45 51.62 -3.72
N SER A 142 -9.25 50.60 -4.02
CA SER A 142 -10.49 50.73 -4.77
C SER A 142 -11.54 51.55 -4.01
N ALA A 143 -11.66 51.35 -2.70
CA ALA A 143 -12.52 52.14 -1.83
C ALA A 143 -12.06 53.60 -1.71
N LEU A 144 -10.75 53.84 -1.64
CA LEU A 144 -10.15 55.19 -1.66
C LEU A 144 -10.37 55.93 -2.99
N ARG A 145 -10.38 55.21 -4.12
CA ARG A 145 -10.76 55.77 -5.44
C ARG A 145 -12.26 56.04 -5.56
N ARG A 146 -13.10 55.34 -4.79
CA ARG A 146 -14.55 55.61 -4.65
C ARG A 146 -14.83 56.69 -3.61
N LYS A 147 -14.04 57.77 -3.57
CA LYS A 147 -14.50 58.99 -2.89
C LYS A 147 -15.74 59.50 -3.63
N PRO A 148 -16.90 59.64 -2.95
CA PRO A 148 -18.09 60.16 -3.59
C PRO A 148 -17.87 61.65 -3.87
N ASN A 149 -17.93 62.03 -5.14
CA ASN A 149 -18.47 63.35 -5.46
C ASN A 149 -19.89 63.40 -4.89
N GLY A 150 -20.19 64.51 -4.25
CA GLY A 150 -21.36 64.69 -3.39
C GLY A 150 -22.69 64.29 -4.02
N ASP A 151 -23.63 64.11 -3.09
CA ASP A 151 -25.07 64.08 -3.28
C ASP A 151 -25.67 62.78 -3.83
N ASN A 152 -25.99 61.86 -2.91
CA ASN A 152 -27.39 61.52 -2.66
C ASN A 152 -27.55 60.63 -1.43
N LYS A 153 -28.42 61.07 -0.53
CA LYS A 153 -29.11 60.18 0.41
C LYS A 153 -30.04 59.31 -0.44
N ASP A 154 -29.75 58.02 -0.51
CA ASP A 154 -30.73 56.94 -0.52
C ASP A 154 -30.09 55.65 -1.03
N LYS A 155 -30.53 54.53 -0.44
CA LYS A 155 -30.20 53.13 -0.74
C LYS A 155 -29.02 52.57 0.04
N PHE A 156 -29.34 52.29 1.30
CA PHE A 156 -28.84 51.13 2.03
C PHE A 156 -29.20 49.86 1.23
N PHE A 157 -28.30 49.41 0.34
CA PHE A 157 -28.37 48.12 -0.32
C PHE A 157 -27.14 47.31 0.11
N GLY A 158 -27.42 46.11 0.61
CA GLY A 158 -26.50 45.32 1.40
C GLY A 158 -25.25 44.84 0.69
N PHE A 159 -24.23 44.57 1.51
CA PHE A 159 -23.33 43.46 1.26
C PHE A 159 -22.95 42.86 2.62
N VAL A 160 -23.77 41.91 3.08
CA VAL A 160 -23.39 40.97 4.14
C VAL A 160 -22.41 40.01 3.48
N GLY A 161 -21.11 40.25 3.68
CA GLY A 161 -20.08 39.28 3.35
C GLY A 161 -20.20 38.10 4.31
N SER A 162 -21.11 37.16 4.01
CA SER A 162 -21.11 35.85 4.64
C SER A 162 -19.84 35.13 4.19
N ALA A 163 -18.88 35.00 5.11
CA ALA A 163 -17.78 34.06 4.98
C ALA A 163 -18.36 32.64 5.02
N THR A 164 -18.78 32.12 3.88
CA THR A 164 -18.89 30.68 3.68
C THR A 164 -17.48 30.15 3.43
N GLU A 165 -16.83 29.72 4.50
CA GLU A 165 -15.76 28.73 4.43
C GLU A 165 -16.37 27.42 3.90
N GLU A 166 -16.52 27.31 2.58
CA GLU A 166 -16.61 26.00 1.94
C GLU A 166 -15.19 25.42 1.94
N SER A 167 -14.93 24.56 2.92
CA SER A 167 -13.74 23.74 2.98
C SER A 167 -13.74 22.77 1.80
N ASP A 168 -12.75 22.93 0.92
CA ASP A 168 -12.39 22.00 -0.15
C ASP A 168 -12.18 20.57 0.41
N ASP A 169 -13.19 19.72 0.27
CA ASP A 169 -13.15 18.29 0.57
C ASP A 169 -12.41 17.46 -0.52
N HIS A 170 -11.93 18.11 -1.59
CA HIS A 170 -11.31 17.42 -2.73
C HIS A 170 -9.85 16.98 -2.49
N GLU A 171 -9.12 17.53 -1.52
CA GLU A 171 -7.71 17.15 -1.29
C GLU A 171 -7.55 15.91 -0.38
N ARG A 172 -8.61 15.45 0.28
CA ARG A 172 -8.57 14.24 1.12
C ARG A 172 -8.72 12.92 0.35
N GLU A 173 -9.20 12.96 -0.89
CA GLU A 173 -9.40 11.74 -1.69
C GLU A 173 -8.11 11.21 -2.35
N PHE A 174 -7.14 12.08 -2.65
CA PHE A 174 -5.90 11.67 -3.33
C PHE A 174 -4.94 10.90 -2.40
N THR A 175 -4.95 11.21 -1.09
CA THR A 175 -3.98 10.68 -0.11
C THR A 175 -4.39 9.36 0.54
N LYS A 176 -5.70 9.07 0.58
CA LYS A 176 -6.22 7.74 0.92
C LYS A 176 -5.83 6.69 -0.13
N LYS A 177 -5.67 7.09 -1.40
CA LYS A 177 -5.30 6.18 -2.49
C LYS A 177 -3.87 5.67 -2.36
N GLU A 178 -2.87 6.52 -2.15
CA GLU A 178 -1.47 6.09 -2.08
C GLU A 178 -1.16 5.24 -0.82
N SER A 179 -1.73 5.63 0.33
CA SER A 179 -1.66 4.81 1.55
C SER A 179 -2.41 3.48 1.40
N SER A 180 -3.54 3.48 0.68
CA SER A 180 -4.28 2.27 0.31
C SER A 180 -3.48 1.38 -0.65
N GLU A 181 -2.71 1.92 -1.59
CA GLU A 181 -1.90 1.15 -2.54
C GLU A 181 -0.74 0.42 -1.85
N LEU A 182 -0.05 1.09 -0.93
CA LEU A 182 0.99 0.45 -0.11
C LEU A 182 0.41 -0.65 0.80
N GLN A 183 -0.78 -0.43 1.35
CA GLN A 183 -1.49 -1.42 2.15
C GLN A 183 -2.02 -2.59 1.31
N LYS A 184 -2.46 -2.34 0.07
CA LYS A 184 -2.84 -3.38 -0.90
C LYS A 184 -1.64 -4.21 -1.34
N LEU A 185 -0.47 -3.60 -1.54
CA LEU A 185 0.77 -4.31 -1.84
C LEU A 185 1.19 -5.18 -0.66
N TYR A 186 1.16 -4.65 0.56
CA TYR A 186 1.40 -5.45 1.77
C TYR A 186 0.44 -6.64 1.87
N ASN A 187 -0.87 -6.41 1.73
CA ASN A 187 -1.88 -7.47 1.80
C ASN A 187 -1.80 -8.49 0.64
N ARG A 188 -1.15 -8.16 -0.48
CA ARG A 188 -0.91 -9.10 -1.58
C ARG A 188 0.22 -10.08 -1.27
N PHE A 189 1.15 -9.71 -0.39
CA PHE A 189 2.33 -10.50 -0.04
C PHE A 189 2.36 -10.99 1.42
N ALA A 190 1.43 -10.54 2.27
CA ALA A 190 1.25 -10.95 3.66
C ALA A 190 0.36 -12.20 3.75
#